data_AF-A0A286H226-F1
#
_entry.id   AF-A0A286H226-F1
#
_cell.length_a   1.000
_cell.length_b   1.000
_cell.length_c   1.000
_cell.angle_alpha   90.00
_cell.angle_beta   90.00
_cell.angle_gamma   90.00
#
_symmetry.space_group_name_H-M   'P 1'
#
loop_
_entity.id
_entity.type
_entity.pdbx_description
1 polymer ?
#
loop_
_entity_poly.entity_id
_entity_poly.type
_entity_poly.pdbx_seq_one_letter_code
_entity_poly.pdbx_strand_id
1 'polypeptide(L)'
;MRLRTVLLDSLVGLAAGLIATRITGTVQGILWRMMPEDAKQEEADAALPLDPSQTAAKRLARLAGVELTGKALETGGWIVHYATGLGWTPVYMLLRRWGGLHPAGAALVCGSAMALALDEGLVPALELSRGPRAYPWETHARGFVTHIAFGVLVTAAVETLSRPARRAERVSRRRRRAA
;
A
#
# COMPACT_ATOMS: atom_id res chain seq x y z
N MET A 1 -11.27 -4.51 24.41
CA MET A 1 -10.39 -3.37 24.09
C MET A 1 -11.09 -2.07 24.47
N ARG A 2 -10.37 -1.03 24.94
CA ARG A 2 -11.00 0.28 25.18
C ARG A 2 -11.24 0.97 23.84
N LEU A 3 -12.45 1.49 23.60
CA LEU A 3 -12.85 2.17 22.35
C LEU A 3 -11.82 3.22 21.88
N ARG A 4 -11.25 3.98 22.82
CA ARG A 4 -10.18 4.95 22.58
C ARG A 4 -8.95 4.37 21.90
N THR A 5 -8.54 3.15 22.25
CA THR A 5 -7.38 2.48 21.65
C THR A 5 -7.68 2.11 20.20
N VAL A 6 -8.87 1.58 19.92
CA VAL A 6 -9.30 1.23 18.55
C VAL A 6 -9.34 2.49 17.67
N LEU A 7 -9.95 3.56 18.16
CA LEU A 7 -10.02 4.83 17.41
C LEU A 7 -8.63 5.40 17.11
N LEU A 8 -7.73 5.42 18.10
CA LEU A 8 -6.36 5.90 17.91
C LEU A 8 -5.60 5.03 16.90
N ASP A 9 -5.75 3.71 16.97
CA ASP A 9 -5.10 2.78 16.06
C ASP A 9 -5.62 2.93 14.63
N SER A 10 -6.92 3.16 14.45
CA SER A 10 -7.51 3.46 13.16
C SER A 10 -6.98 4.77 12.58
N LEU A 11 -6.94 5.84 13.38
CA LEU A 11 -6.39 7.13 12.92
C LEU A 11 -4.91 7.03 12.55
N VAL A 12 -4.11 6.35 13.37
CA VAL A 12 -2.69 6.10 13.09
C VAL A 12 -2.54 5.25 11.83
N GLY A 13 -3.36 4.23 11.64
CA GLY A 13 -3.35 3.39 10.45
C GLY A 13 -3.69 4.19 9.20
N LEU A 14 -4.75 5.00 9.21
CA LEU A 14 -5.12 5.85 8.09
C LEU A 14 -4.01 6.84 7.74
N ALA A 15 -3.45 7.54 8.73
CA ALA A 15 -2.36 8.48 8.49
C ALA A 15 -1.10 7.79 7.95
N ALA A 16 -0.75 6.62 8.49
CA ALA A 16 0.38 5.84 8.03
C ALA A 16 0.21 5.35 6.58
N GLY A 17 -0.98 4.87 6.22
CA GLY A 17 -1.29 4.45 4.86
C GLY A 17 -1.20 5.60 3.86
N LEU A 18 -1.77 6.76 4.17
CA LEU A 18 -1.66 7.96 3.32
C LEU A 18 -0.20 8.36 3.07
N ILE A 19 0.60 8.44 4.13
CA ILE A 19 2.02 8.80 4.06
C ILE A 19 2.78 7.77 3.22
N ALA A 20 2.60 6.48 3.52
CA ALA A 20 3.30 5.41 2.85
C ALA A 20 2.96 5.35 1.36
N THR A 21 1.67 5.40 0.98
CA THR A 21 1.25 5.41 -0.42
C THR A 21 1.84 6.61 -1.17
N ARG A 22 1.77 7.81 -0.57
CA ARG A 22 2.29 9.02 -1.22
C ARG A 22 3.80 8.94 -1.51
N ILE A 23 4.58 8.41 -0.56
CA ILE A 23 6.04 8.30 -0.69
C ILE A 23 6.41 7.15 -1.63
N THR A 24 5.66 6.05 -1.59
CA THR A 24 5.91 4.87 -2.43
C THR A 24 5.81 5.22 -3.91
N GLY A 25 4.89 6.11 -4.32
CA GLY A 25 4.85 6.61 -5.69
C GLY A 25 6.17 7.29 -6.14
N THR A 26 6.84 8.02 -5.24
CA THR A 26 8.16 8.60 -5.52
C THR A 26 9.23 7.51 -5.65
N VAL A 27 9.22 6.52 -4.76
CA VAL A 27 10.14 5.37 -4.80
C VAL A 27 9.99 4.62 -6.12
N GLN A 28 8.74 4.30 -6.51
CA GLN A 28 8.44 3.64 -7.77
C GLN A 28 9.00 4.41 -8.97
N GLY A 29 8.81 5.73 -9.02
CA GLY A 29 9.34 6.56 -10.09
C GLY A 29 10.87 6.62 -10.14
N ILE A 30 11.55 6.58 -8.99
CA ILE A 30 13.01 6.49 -8.93
C ILE A 30 13.47 5.15 -9.49
N LEU A 31 12.88 4.05 -9.01
CA LEU A 31 13.24 2.70 -9.44
C LEU A 31 12.97 2.49 -10.94
N TRP A 32 11.85 3.02 -11.46
CA TRP A 32 11.55 2.99 -12.89
C TRP A 32 12.65 3.69 -13.70
N ARG A 33 13.11 4.88 -13.27
CA ARG A 33 14.19 5.59 -13.98
C ARG A 33 15.51 4.81 -14.02
N MET A 34 15.76 3.97 -13.01
CA MET A 34 16.96 3.13 -12.93
C MET A 34 16.88 1.85 -13.77
N MET A 35 15.71 1.51 -14.31
CA MET A 35 15.57 0.35 -15.20
C MET A 35 16.34 0.58 -16.52
N PRO A 36 16.87 -0.51 -17.12
CA PRO A 36 17.37 -0.49 -18.50
C PRO A 36 16.33 0.05 -19.48
N GLU A 37 16.77 0.71 -20.55
CA GLU A 37 15.86 1.33 -21.53
C GLU A 37 15.08 0.30 -22.36
N ASP A 38 15.69 -0.83 -22.68
CA ASP A 38 15.04 -1.99 -23.31
C ASP A 38 13.91 -2.53 -22.43
N ALA A 39 14.15 -2.72 -21.12
CA ALA A 39 13.11 -3.14 -20.18
C ALA A 39 11.97 -2.11 -20.05
N LYS A 40 12.28 -0.80 -20.08
CA LYS A 40 11.25 0.25 -20.09
C LYS A 40 10.40 0.20 -21.34
N GLN A 41 11.01 -0.07 -22.50
CA GLN A 41 10.31 -0.19 -23.76
C GLN A 41 9.42 -1.43 -23.80
N GLU A 42 9.93 -2.59 -23.36
CA GLU A 42 9.13 -3.81 -23.21
C GLU A 42 7.95 -3.62 -22.25
N GLU A 43 8.14 -2.93 -21.12
CA GLU A 43 7.06 -2.59 -20.19
C GLU A 43 6.00 -1.70 -20.87
N ALA A 44 6.42 -0.71 -21.65
CA ALA A 44 5.53 0.19 -22.37
C ALA A 44 4.72 -0.52 -23.47
N ASP A 45 5.35 -1.43 -24.21
CA ASP A 45 4.71 -2.22 -25.25
C ASP A 45 3.67 -3.21 -24.67
N ALA A 46 3.92 -3.71 -23.46
CA ALA A 46 3.00 -4.57 -22.73
C ALA A 46 1.86 -3.80 -22.04
N ALA A 47 2.06 -2.53 -21.69
CA ALA A 47 1.13 -1.73 -20.90
C ALA A 47 -0.25 -1.58 -21.57
N LEU A 48 -1.29 -1.54 -20.74
CA LEU A 48 -2.64 -1.17 -21.19
C LEU A 48 -2.73 0.36 -21.34
N PRO A 49 -3.68 0.88 -22.15
CA PRO A 49 -3.83 2.32 -22.36
C PRO A 49 -4.13 3.14 -21.10
N LEU A 50 -4.67 2.49 -20.06
CA LEU A 50 -4.96 3.09 -18.77
C LEU A 50 -4.19 2.34 -17.70
N ASP A 51 -3.68 3.08 -16.71
CA ASP A 51 -3.08 2.48 -15.53
C ASP A 51 -4.11 1.60 -14.78
N PRO A 52 -3.67 0.56 -14.05
CA PRO A 52 -4.59 -0.36 -13.37
C PRO A 52 -5.61 0.32 -12.46
N SER A 53 -5.19 1.38 -11.75
CA SER A 53 -6.09 2.13 -10.85
C SER A 53 -7.15 2.93 -11.61
N GLN A 54 -6.81 3.49 -12.77
CA GLN A 54 -7.76 4.18 -13.64
C GLN A 54 -8.74 3.20 -14.28
N THR A 55 -8.24 2.05 -14.75
CA THR A 55 -9.09 0.97 -15.28
C THR A 55 -10.09 0.50 -14.23
N ALA A 56 -9.63 0.27 -12.99
CA ALA A 56 -10.49 -0.10 -11.88
C ALA A 56 -11.53 0.99 -11.56
N ALA A 57 -11.11 2.26 -11.48
CA ALA A 57 -12.01 3.38 -11.22
C ALA A 57 -13.10 3.49 -12.29
N LYS A 58 -12.72 3.38 -13.56
CA LYS A 58 -13.66 3.40 -14.69
C LYS A 58 -14.66 2.24 -14.62
N ARG A 59 -14.19 1.02 -14.36
CA ARG A 59 -15.06 -0.16 -14.23
C ARG A 59 -16.04 -0.02 -13.06
N LEU A 60 -15.57 0.42 -11.89
CA LEU A 60 -16.41 0.63 -10.71
C LEU A 60 -17.47 1.72 -10.94
N ALA A 61 -17.10 2.85 -11.53
CA ALA A 61 -18.05 3.92 -11.85
C ALA A 61 -19.12 3.46 -12.85
N ARG A 62 -18.72 2.65 -13.84
CA ARG A 62 -19.65 2.09 -14.83
C ARG A 62 -20.70 1.17 -14.20
N LEU A 63 -20.35 0.43 -13.13
CA LEU A 63 -21.34 -0.35 -12.37
C LEU A 63 -22.42 0.53 -11.71
N ALA A 64 -22.10 1.79 -11.42
CA ALA A 64 -23.03 2.78 -10.91
C ALA A 64 -23.71 3.62 -12.02
N GLY A 65 -23.54 3.25 -13.30
CA GLY A 65 -24.09 3.98 -14.44
C GLY A 65 -23.37 5.30 -14.76
N VAL A 66 -22.14 5.49 -14.26
CA VAL A 66 -21.35 6.71 -14.45
C VAL A 66 -20.16 6.43 -15.37
N GLU A 67 -20.00 7.23 -16.41
CA GLU A 67 -18.81 7.20 -17.27
C GLU A 67 -17.78 8.23 -16.81
N LEU A 68 -16.55 7.77 -16.51
CA LEU A 68 -15.44 8.63 -16.12
C LEU A 68 -14.54 8.94 -17.31
N THR A 69 -14.27 10.23 -17.55
CA THR A 69 -13.36 10.73 -18.58
C THR A 69 -12.49 11.87 -18.06
N GLY A 70 -11.39 12.16 -18.76
CA GLY A 70 -10.48 13.27 -18.46
C GLY A 70 -10.06 13.34 -16.99
N LYS A 71 -10.21 14.51 -16.38
CA LYS A 71 -9.84 14.77 -14.98
C LYS A 71 -10.61 13.92 -13.97
N ALA A 72 -11.86 13.55 -14.27
CA ALA A 72 -12.66 12.70 -13.38
C ALA A 72 -12.10 11.28 -13.34
N LEU A 73 -11.66 10.75 -14.48
CA LEU A 73 -10.98 9.45 -14.55
C LEU A 73 -9.63 9.49 -13.80
N GLU A 74 -8.84 10.54 -13.99
CA GLU A 74 -7.59 10.71 -13.27
C GLU A 74 -7.81 10.74 -11.75
N THR A 75 -8.78 11.54 -11.29
CA THR A 75 -9.15 11.62 -9.86
C THR A 75 -9.65 10.27 -9.34
N GLY A 76 -10.49 9.57 -10.11
CA GLY A 76 -10.95 8.24 -9.77
C GLY A 76 -9.80 7.24 -9.62
N GLY A 77 -8.82 7.29 -10.55
CA GLY A 77 -7.61 6.49 -10.47
C GLY A 77 -6.81 6.75 -9.19
N TRP A 78 -6.61 8.02 -8.83
CA TRP A 78 -5.98 8.39 -7.56
C TRP A 78 -6.74 7.86 -6.35
N ILE A 79 -8.07 7.97 -6.34
CA ILE A 79 -8.91 7.45 -5.25
C ILE A 79 -8.70 5.95 -5.09
N VAL A 80 -8.73 5.18 -6.18
CA VAL A 80 -8.50 3.72 -6.14
C VAL A 80 -7.08 3.39 -5.65
N HIS A 81 -6.07 4.13 -6.11
CA HIS A 81 -4.68 3.92 -5.70
C HIS A 81 -4.50 4.11 -4.19
N TYR A 82 -5.02 5.23 -3.64
CA TYR A 82 -4.98 5.50 -2.20
C TYR A 82 -5.86 4.54 -1.39
N ALA A 83 -7.04 4.19 -1.89
CA ALA A 83 -7.92 3.22 -1.22
C ALA A 83 -7.23 1.86 -1.09
N THR A 84 -6.53 1.42 -2.14
CA THR A 84 -5.73 0.18 -2.10
C THR A 84 -4.66 0.26 -1.02
N GLY A 85 -3.81 1.30 -1.02
CA GLY A 85 -2.75 1.44 -0.01
C GLY A 85 -3.29 1.55 1.43
N LEU A 86 -4.38 2.29 1.63
CA LEU A 86 -5.05 2.37 2.92
C LEU A 86 -5.60 1.01 3.38
N GLY A 87 -6.19 0.24 2.47
CA GLY A 87 -6.70 -1.11 2.72
C GLY A 87 -5.63 -2.09 3.19
N TRP A 88 -4.37 -1.87 2.81
CA TRP A 88 -3.24 -2.72 3.23
C TRP A 88 -2.61 -2.33 4.57
N THR A 89 -2.88 -1.12 5.10
CA THR A 89 -2.31 -0.72 6.40
C THR A 89 -2.83 -1.55 7.59
N PRO A 90 -4.12 -1.92 7.66
CA PRO A 90 -4.62 -2.86 8.65
C PRO A 90 -3.90 -4.21 8.65
N VAL A 91 -3.43 -4.70 7.50
CA VAL A 91 -2.69 -5.96 7.39
C VAL A 91 -1.39 -5.89 8.21
N TYR A 92 -0.60 -4.82 8.04
CA TYR A 92 0.57 -4.58 8.87
C TYR A 92 0.21 -4.55 10.37
N MET A 93 -0.86 -3.84 10.73
CA MET A 93 -1.30 -3.70 12.12
C MET A 93 -1.71 -5.04 12.74
N LEU A 94 -2.39 -5.90 11.99
CA LEU A 94 -2.77 -7.25 12.41
C LEU A 94 -1.51 -8.11 12.62
N LEU A 95 -0.61 -8.17 11.64
CA LEU A 95 0.65 -8.90 11.74
C LEU A 95 1.48 -8.45 12.97
N ARG A 96 1.55 -7.13 13.18
CA ARG A 96 2.35 -6.51 14.24
C ARG A 96 1.74 -6.68 15.63
N ARG A 97 0.43 -6.47 15.77
CA ARG A 97 -0.24 -6.36 17.09
C ARG A 97 -0.92 -7.64 17.53
N TRP A 98 -1.41 -8.44 16.58
CA TRP A 98 -2.09 -9.70 16.85
C TRP A 98 -1.18 -10.89 16.57
N GLY A 99 -0.46 -10.87 15.45
CA GLY A 99 0.52 -11.91 15.10
C GLY A 99 1.81 -11.85 15.90
N GLY A 100 2.04 -10.76 16.66
CA GLY A 100 3.22 -10.62 17.52
C GLY A 100 4.55 -10.46 16.77
N LEU A 101 4.52 -10.25 15.45
CA LEU A 101 5.73 -10.12 14.65
C LEU A 101 6.55 -8.89 15.06
N HIS A 102 7.87 -9.03 14.99
CA HIS A 102 8.79 -7.90 15.07
C HIS A 102 8.46 -6.89 13.95
N PRO A 103 8.57 -5.55 14.17
CA PRO A 103 8.22 -4.54 13.18
C PRO A 103 8.82 -4.80 11.78
N ALA A 104 10.11 -5.12 11.71
CA ALA A 104 10.77 -5.42 10.43
C ALA A 104 10.18 -6.67 9.74
N GLY A 105 9.86 -7.72 10.50
CA GLY A 105 9.24 -8.92 9.95
C GLY A 105 7.82 -8.66 9.44
N ALA A 106 7.03 -7.90 10.20
CA ALA A 106 5.70 -7.47 9.76
C ALA A 106 5.75 -6.60 8.50
N ALA A 107 6.76 -5.72 8.38
CA ALA A 107 6.99 -4.88 7.21
C ALA A 107 7.24 -5.72 5.95
N LEU A 108 8.19 -6.66 6.04
CA LEU A 108 8.57 -7.56 4.95
C LEU A 108 7.39 -8.43 4.52
N VAL A 109 6.73 -9.09 5.47
CA VAL A 109 5.58 -9.96 5.16
C VAL A 109 4.44 -9.15 4.53
N CYS A 110 4.13 -7.97 5.07
CA CYS A 110 3.08 -7.11 4.51
C CYS A 110 3.41 -6.66 3.08
N GLY A 111 4.63 -6.19 2.83
CA GLY A 111 5.06 -5.74 1.51
C GLY A 111 5.12 -6.87 0.50
N SER A 112 5.72 -8.02 0.85
CA SER A 112 5.77 -9.19 -0.02
C SER A 112 4.37 -9.74 -0.33
N ALA A 113 3.50 -9.82 0.68
CA ALA A 113 2.13 -10.25 0.48
C ALA A 113 1.37 -9.29 -0.46
N MET A 114 1.59 -7.97 -0.31
CA MET A 114 0.98 -6.98 -1.19
C MET A 114 1.46 -7.13 -2.64
N ALA A 115 2.77 -7.29 -2.88
CA ALA A 115 3.31 -7.52 -4.21
C ALA A 115 2.70 -8.77 -4.88
N LEU A 116 2.72 -9.91 -4.18
CA LEU A 116 2.21 -11.17 -4.72
C LEU A 116 0.69 -11.13 -4.92
N ALA A 117 -0.05 -10.58 -3.96
CA ALA A 117 -1.51 -10.55 -4.03
C ALA A 117 -2.01 -9.56 -5.07
N LEU A 118 -1.35 -8.41 -5.25
CA LEU A 118 -1.78 -7.39 -6.20
C LEU A 118 -1.15 -7.60 -7.56
N ASP A 119 0.17 -7.46 -7.68
CA ASP A 119 0.87 -7.39 -8.97
C ASP A 119 0.83 -8.73 -9.71
N GLU A 120 0.97 -9.84 -8.99
CA GLU A 120 0.99 -11.18 -9.59
C GLU A 120 -0.38 -11.89 -9.58
N GLY A 121 -1.34 -11.35 -8.82
CA GLY A 121 -2.60 -11.99 -8.52
C GLY A 121 -3.81 -11.20 -9.00
N LEU A 122 -4.34 -10.36 -8.11
CA LEU A 122 -5.62 -9.67 -8.28
C LEU A 122 -5.63 -8.72 -9.47
N VAL A 123 -4.58 -7.93 -9.69
CA VAL A 123 -4.57 -6.93 -10.76
C VAL A 123 -4.61 -7.61 -12.14
N PRO A 124 -3.79 -8.64 -12.42
CA PRO A 124 -3.95 -9.46 -13.63
C PRO A 124 -5.26 -10.23 -13.69
N ALA A 125 -5.70 -10.87 -12.61
CA ALA A 125 -6.90 -11.72 -12.60
C ALA A 125 -8.19 -10.91 -12.86
N LEU A 126 -8.20 -9.63 -12.47
CA LEU A 126 -9.27 -8.69 -12.76
C LEU A 126 -9.08 -7.99 -14.11
N GLU A 127 -8.08 -8.35 -14.90
CA GLU A 127 -7.74 -7.76 -16.20
C GLU A 127 -7.54 -6.23 -16.12
N LEU A 128 -6.97 -5.77 -15.00
CA LEU A 128 -6.60 -4.37 -14.81
C LEU A 128 -5.20 -4.08 -15.35
N SER A 129 -4.38 -5.12 -15.53
CA SER A 129 -3.11 -5.13 -16.25
C SER A 129 -3.04 -6.37 -17.16
N ARG A 130 -1.98 -6.49 -17.96
CA ARG A 130 -1.64 -7.79 -18.58
C ARG A 130 -1.19 -8.79 -17.52
N GLY A 131 -1.14 -10.06 -17.91
CA GLY A 131 -0.63 -11.15 -17.07
C GLY A 131 0.87 -11.01 -16.77
N PRO A 132 1.37 -11.67 -15.71
CA PRO A 132 2.76 -11.54 -15.28
C PRO A 132 3.80 -11.79 -16.38
N ARG A 133 3.58 -12.80 -17.23
CA ARG A 133 4.52 -13.15 -18.31
C ARG A 133 4.63 -12.13 -19.45
N ALA A 134 3.80 -11.09 -19.45
CA ALA A 134 3.83 -10.05 -20.46
C ALA A 134 4.86 -8.95 -20.16
N TYR A 135 5.31 -8.83 -18.90
CA TYR A 135 6.23 -7.79 -18.48
C TYR A 135 7.65 -8.35 -18.29
N PRO A 136 8.70 -7.52 -18.47
CA PRO A 136 10.06 -7.93 -18.19
C PRO A 136 10.26 -8.13 -16.68
N TRP A 137 11.24 -8.96 -16.30
CA TRP A 137 11.47 -9.31 -14.89
C TRP A 137 11.83 -8.09 -14.03
N GLU A 138 12.41 -7.05 -14.63
CA GLU A 138 12.71 -5.76 -13.99
C GLU A 138 11.44 -5.07 -13.49
N THR A 139 10.33 -5.15 -14.22
CA THR A 139 9.03 -4.61 -13.79
C THR A 139 8.55 -5.31 -12.52
N HIS A 140 8.68 -6.63 -12.46
CA HIS A 140 8.34 -7.43 -11.27
C HIS A 140 9.25 -7.11 -10.09
N ALA A 141 10.56 -7.04 -10.32
CA ALA A 141 11.53 -6.69 -9.29
C ALA A 141 11.27 -5.28 -8.74
N ARG A 142 11.02 -4.30 -9.62
CA ARG A 142 10.64 -2.94 -9.26
C ARG A 142 9.35 -2.93 -8.44
N GLY A 143 8.30 -3.63 -8.89
CA GLY A 143 7.03 -3.74 -8.19
C GLY A 143 7.20 -4.33 -6.79
N PHE A 144 7.93 -5.44 -6.69
CA PHE A 144 8.22 -6.09 -5.41
C PHE A 144 8.97 -5.18 -4.44
N VAL A 145 10.06 -4.53 -4.88
CA VAL A 145 10.84 -3.60 -4.05
C VAL A 145 9.99 -2.40 -3.62
N THR A 146 9.14 -1.88 -4.51
CA THR A 146 8.21 -0.79 -4.22
C THR A 146 7.23 -1.17 -3.11
N HIS A 147 6.71 -2.39 -3.12
CA HIS A 147 5.80 -2.89 -2.09
C HIS A 147 6.50 -3.20 -0.76
N ILE A 148 7.75 -3.66 -0.79
CA ILE A 148 8.58 -3.75 0.43
C ILE A 148 8.79 -2.35 1.03
N ALA A 149 9.11 -1.36 0.20
CA ALA A 149 9.25 0.03 0.65
C ALA A 149 7.95 0.54 1.29
N PHE A 150 6.79 0.24 0.71
CA PHE A 150 5.49 0.53 1.33
C PHE A 150 5.37 -0.07 2.74
N GLY A 151 5.67 -1.36 2.91
CA GLY A 151 5.64 -2.04 4.21
C GLY A 151 6.57 -1.39 5.25
N VAL A 152 7.78 -1.00 4.83
CA VAL A 152 8.74 -0.28 5.68
C VAL A 152 8.21 1.11 6.06
N LEU A 153 7.63 1.84 5.12
CA LEU A 153 7.08 3.18 5.36
C LEU A 153 5.88 3.14 6.31
N VAL A 154 4.97 2.19 6.13
CA VAL A 154 3.85 1.95 7.06
C VAL A 154 4.39 1.65 8.45
N THR A 155 5.39 0.76 8.54
CA THR A 155 6.05 0.41 9.82
C THR A 155 6.62 1.65 10.50
N ALA A 156 7.40 2.45 9.77
CA ALA A 156 8.01 3.66 10.30
C ALA A 156 6.96 4.68 10.77
N ALA A 157 5.91 4.91 9.97
CA ALA A 157 4.84 5.84 10.30
C ALA A 157 4.03 5.37 11.51
N VAL A 158 3.53 4.13 11.52
CA VAL A 158 2.77 3.57 12.64
C VAL A 158 3.58 3.61 13.93
N GLU A 159 4.84 3.15 13.88
CA GLU A 159 5.68 3.04 15.06
C GLU A 159 6.10 4.41 15.59
N THR A 160 6.14 5.45 14.74
CA THR A 160 6.42 6.83 15.15
C THR A 160 5.18 7.50 15.73
N LEU A 161 4.05 7.45 15.02
CA LEU A 161 2.77 8.06 15.44
C LEU A 161 2.23 7.43 16.73
N SER A 162 2.49 6.15 16.97
CA SER A 162 2.05 5.44 18.18
C SER A 162 2.93 5.69 19.42
N ARG A 163 4.12 6.32 19.30
CA ARG A 163 5.05 6.48 20.44
C ARG A 163 4.44 7.23 21.62
N PRO A 164 3.77 8.39 21.45
CA PRO A 164 3.26 9.17 22.58
C PRO A 164 2.22 8.40 23.38
N ALA A 165 1.26 7.77 22.70
CA ALA A 165 0.20 6.97 23.31
C ALA A 165 0.78 5.81 24.14
N ARG A 166 1.74 5.06 23.59
CA ARG A 166 2.39 3.94 24.29
C ARG A 166 3.22 4.40 25.49
N ARG A 167 3.83 5.58 25.43
CA ARG A 167 4.56 6.15 26.57
C ARG A 167 3.59 6.46 27.72
N ALA A 168 2.46 7.11 27.44
CA ALA A 168 1.44 7.43 28.43
C ALA A 168 0.84 6.17 29.09
N GLU A 169 0.56 5.12 28.31
CA GLU A 169 0.07 3.85 28.84
C GLU A 169 1.07 3.18 29.78
N ARG A 170 2.37 3.15 29.42
CA ARG A 170 3.40 2.58 30.29
C ARG A 170 3.52 3.33 31.61
N VAL A 171 3.49 4.67 31.59
CA VAL A 171 3.56 5.51 32.80
C VAL A 171 2.35 5.24 33.71
N SER A 172 1.14 5.19 33.15
CA SER A 172 -0.08 4.91 33.93
C SER A 172 -0.08 3.51 34.56
N ARG A 173 0.38 2.49 33.84
CA ARG A 173 0.52 1.11 34.36
C ARG A 173 1.55 1.02 35.50
N ARG A 174 2.69 1.73 35.39
CA ARG A 174 3.68 1.77 36.46
C ARG A 174 3.12 2.41 37.73
N ARG A 175 2.42 3.54 37.61
CA ARG A 175 1.76 4.20 38.76
C ARG A 175 0.74 3.30 39.47
N ARG A 176 -0.05 2.53 38.71
CA ARG A 176 -1.03 1.57 39.27
C ARG A 176 -0.40 0.36 39.96
N ARG A 177 0.85 0.02 39.67
CA ARG A 177 1.56 -1.09 40.34
C ARG A 177 2.33 -0.65 41.58
N ALA A 178 2.53 0.67 41.74
CA ALA A 178 3.24 1.26 42.86
C ALA A 178 2.31 1.83 43.95
N ALA A 179 1.00 1.72 43.74
CA ALA A 179 -0.06 2.04 44.68
C ALA A 179 -0.77 0.74 45.06
#